data_AF-A0A2A4PMN2-F1
#
_entry.id   AF-A0A2A4PMN2-F1
#
_cell.length_a   1.000
_cell.length_b   1.000
_cell.length_c   1.000
_cell.angle_alpha   90.00
_cell.angle_beta   90.00
_cell.angle_gamma   90.00
#
_symmetry.space_group_name_H-M   'P 1'
#
loop_
_entity.id
_entity.type
_entity.pdbx_description
1 polymer ?
#
loop_
_entity_poly.entity_id
_entity_poly.type
_entity_poly.pdbx_seq_one_letter_code
_entity_poly.pdbx_strand_id
1 'polypeptide(L)'
;MIKNLIIIVLLLILAAGGYVATTTIDSLKGAMTALTIKHKKNILKTKVKERGKRLLAAIPIVGLLAIGWFEKQEYDEWKEGHPDGNFEEYKNEVVDATSDVAEEIVGDYCQDLGATCDLLKGSFQQNH
;
A
#
# COMPACT_ATOMS: atom_id res chain seq x y z
N MET A 1 -25.83 -57.16 -49.91
CA MET A 1 -26.50 -56.02 -49.23
C MET A 1 -25.87 -55.65 -47.88
N ILE A 2 -25.45 -56.61 -47.04
CA ILE A 2 -24.81 -56.37 -45.73
C ILE A 2 -23.52 -55.52 -45.81
N LYS A 3 -22.69 -55.73 -46.85
CA LYS A 3 -21.44 -54.99 -47.05
C LYS A 3 -21.65 -53.48 -47.28
N ASN A 4 -22.72 -53.08 -47.96
CA ASN A 4 -23.06 -51.65 -48.13
C ASN A 4 -23.57 -51.02 -46.83
N LEU A 5 -24.25 -51.80 -45.98
CA LEU A 5 -24.80 -51.31 -44.72
C LEU A 5 -23.68 -51.04 -43.69
N ILE A 6 -22.63 -51.88 -43.68
CA ILE A 6 -21.43 -51.67 -42.85
C ILE A 6 -20.69 -50.39 -43.25
N ILE A 7 -20.57 -50.10 -44.54
CA ILE A 7 -19.89 -48.90 -45.04
C ILE A 7 -20.65 -47.62 -44.63
N ILE A 8 -21.98 -47.64 -44.68
CA ILE A 8 -22.82 -46.50 -44.28
C ILE A 8 -22.72 -46.23 -42.77
N VAL A 9 -22.69 -47.28 -41.95
CA VAL A 9 -22.52 -47.15 -40.49
C VAL A 9 -21.13 -46.58 -40.14
N LEU A 10 -20.08 -47.02 -40.83
CA LEU A 10 -18.72 -46.49 -40.66
C LEU A 10 -18.61 -45.00 -41.02
N LEU A 11 -19.29 -44.55 -42.08
CA LEU A 11 -19.29 -43.15 -42.51
C LEU A 11 -20.05 -42.24 -41.53
N LEU A 12 -21.14 -42.72 -40.92
CA LEU A 12 -21.91 -41.97 -39.92
C LEU A 12 -21.12 -41.76 -38.61
N ILE A 13 -20.32 -42.74 -38.20
CA ILE A 13 -19.45 -42.63 -37.01
C ILE A 13 -18.37 -41.57 -37.21
N LEU A 14 -17.82 -41.46 -38.42
CA LEU A 14 -16.82 -40.44 -38.78
C LEU A 14 -17.42 -39.02 -38.83
N ALA A 15 -18.67 -38.87 -39.29
CA ALA A 15 -19.35 -37.58 -39.36
C ALA A 15 -19.71 -37.01 -37.96
N ALA A 16 -20.02 -37.89 -36.99
CA ALA A 16 -20.37 -37.46 -35.63
C ALA A 16 -19.16 -36.91 -34.83
N GLY A 17 -17.94 -37.36 -35.14
CA GLY A 17 -16.73 -36.93 -34.42
C GLY A 17 -16.28 -35.48 -34.71
N GLY A 18 -16.69 -34.91 -35.85
CA GLY A 18 -16.27 -33.56 -36.27
C GLY A 18 -16.95 -32.42 -35.53
N TYR A 19 -18.20 -32.61 -35.10
CA TYR A 19 -19.01 -31.54 -34.48
C TYR A 19 -18.63 -31.26 -33.02
N VAL A 20 -18.09 -32.25 -32.31
CA VAL A 20 -17.70 -32.13 -30.90
C VAL A 20 -16.31 -31.48 -30.72
N ALA A 21 -15.48 -31.49 -31.76
CA ALA A 21 -14.12 -30.93 -31.70
C ALA A 21 -14.08 -29.40 -31.85
N THR A 22 -15.08 -28.76 -32.45
CA THR A 22 -15.04 -27.33 -32.75
C THR A 22 -15.47 -26.46 -31.56
N THR A 23 -16.47 -26.89 -30.78
CA THR A 23 -16.99 -26.14 -29.63
C THR A 23 -16.08 -26.14 -28.40
N THR A 24 -15.17 -27.12 -28.32
CA THR A 24 -14.19 -27.25 -27.22
C THR A 24 -12.99 -26.32 -27.40
N ILE A 25 -12.69 -25.86 -28.62
CA ILE A 25 -11.55 -24.98 -28.89
C ILE A 25 -11.82 -23.54 -28.41
N ASP A 26 -13.05 -23.03 -28.59
CA ASP A 26 -13.40 -21.66 -28.21
C ASP A 26 -13.48 -21.48 -26.68
N SER A 27 -14.01 -22.46 -25.97
CA SER A 27 -14.01 -22.49 -24.50
C SER A 27 -12.60 -22.57 -23.92
N LEU A 28 -11.69 -23.30 -24.57
CA LEU A 28 -10.28 -23.38 -24.18
C LEU A 28 -9.53 -22.06 -24.44
N LYS A 29 -9.77 -21.38 -25.57
CA LYS A 29 -9.21 -20.05 -25.87
C LYS A 29 -9.71 -18.99 -24.88
N GLY A 30 -10.99 -19.01 -24.54
CA GLY A 30 -11.58 -18.13 -23.52
C GLY A 30 -10.98 -18.38 -22.13
N ALA A 31 -10.79 -19.66 -21.76
CA ALA A 31 -10.13 -20.02 -20.51
C ALA A 31 -8.66 -19.59 -20.48
N MET A 32 -7.90 -19.79 -21.56
CA MET A 32 -6.48 -19.40 -21.65
C MET A 32 -6.26 -17.88 -21.62
N THR A 33 -7.13 -17.11 -22.28
CA THR A 33 -7.09 -15.63 -22.24
C THR A 33 -7.47 -15.12 -20.85
N ALA A 34 -8.52 -15.66 -20.22
CA ALA A 34 -8.89 -15.33 -18.85
C ALA A 34 -7.80 -15.71 -17.83
N LEU A 35 -7.14 -16.86 -18.02
CA LEU A 35 -6.03 -17.30 -17.16
C LEU A 35 -4.81 -16.40 -17.30
N THR A 36 -4.49 -15.98 -18.53
CA THR A 36 -3.36 -15.07 -18.82
C THR A 36 -3.64 -13.68 -18.25
N ILE A 37 -4.86 -13.16 -18.36
CA ILE A 37 -5.26 -11.89 -17.75
C ILE A 37 -5.21 -11.98 -16.23
N LYS A 38 -5.74 -13.06 -15.62
CA LYS A 38 -5.64 -13.31 -14.17
C LYS A 38 -4.19 -13.44 -13.71
N HIS A 39 -3.35 -14.15 -14.46
CA HIS A 39 -1.93 -14.33 -14.15
C HIS A 39 -1.17 -13.00 -14.20
N LYS A 40 -1.36 -12.21 -15.28
CA LYS A 40 -0.80 -10.85 -15.38
C LYS A 40 -1.29 -9.94 -14.25
N LYS A 41 -2.58 -9.99 -13.90
CA LYS A 41 -3.14 -9.23 -12.77
C LYS A 41 -2.52 -9.63 -11.44
N ASN A 42 -2.27 -10.92 -11.21
CA ASN A 42 -1.61 -11.40 -9.99
C ASN A 42 -0.14 -10.94 -9.92
N ILE A 43 0.60 -10.99 -11.02
CA ILE A 43 1.99 -10.47 -11.09
C ILE A 43 2.02 -8.95 -10.86
N LEU A 44 1.07 -8.21 -11.43
CA LEU A 44 0.98 -6.76 -11.19
C LEU A 44 0.61 -6.47 -9.74
N LYS A 45 -0.32 -7.24 -9.14
CA LYS A 45 -0.70 -7.10 -7.74
C LYS A 45 0.48 -7.36 -6.80
N THR A 46 1.31 -8.37 -7.06
CA THR A 46 2.51 -8.62 -6.25
C THR A 46 3.54 -7.50 -6.43
N LYS A 47 3.78 -7.03 -7.66
CA LYS A 47 4.70 -5.93 -7.93
C LYS A 47 4.26 -4.61 -7.28
N VAL A 48 2.97 -4.30 -7.31
CA VAL A 48 2.42 -3.10 -6.66
C VAL A 48 2.46 -3.23 -5.13
N LYS A 49 2.21 -4.42 -4.58
CA LYS A 49 2.32 -4.66 -3.12
C LYS A 49 3.73 -4.36 -2.61
N GLU A 50 4.76 -4.81 -3.31
CA GLU A 50 6.15 -4.53 -2.93
C GLU A 50 6.53 -3.06 -3.11
N ARG A 51 5.98 -2.37 -4.12
CA ARG A 51 6.14 -0.91 -4.26
C ARG A 51 5.43 -0.14 -3.14
N GLY A 52 4.23 -0.56 -2.76
CA GLY A 52 3.47 0.04 -1.65
C GLY A 52 4.22 -0.08 -0.32
N LYS A 53 4.81 -1.24 -0.02
CA LYS A 53 5.64 -1.42 1.19
C LYS A 53 6.82 -0.44 1.24
N ARG A 54 7.49 -0.20 0.12
CA ARG A 54 8.61 0.75 0.04
C ARG A 54 8.16 2.19 0.30
N LEU A 55 6.98 2.57 -0.21
CA LEU A 55 6.41 3.89 0.05
C LEU A 55 6.03 4.05 1.52
N LEU A 56 5.37 3.07 2.12
CA LEU A 56 5.03 3.10 3.54
C LEU A 56 6.28 3.21 4.43
N ALA A 57 7.35 2.47 4.09
CA ALA A 57 8.61 2.56 4.80
C ALA A 57 9.34 3.91 4.63
N ALA A 58 9.03 4.67 3.58
CA ALA A 58 9.61 5.99 3.34
C ALA A 58 8.93 7.10 4.15
N ILE A 59 7.68 6.90 4.61
CA ILE A 59 6.91 7.92 5.34
C ILE A 59 7.67 8.44 6.57
N PRO A 60 8.20 7.60 7.47
CA PRO A 60 8.95 8.09 8.64
C PRO A 60 10.20 8.89 8.25
N ILE A 61 10.91 8.47 7.20
CA ILE A 61 12.14 9.12 6.73
C ILE A 61 11.82 10.52 6.20
N VAL A 62 10.77 10.65 5.37
CA VAL A 62 10.31 11.94 4.86
C VAL A 62 9.85 12.85 6.00
N GLY A 63 9.16 12.30 7.00
CA GLY A 63 8.77 13.03 8.21
C GLY A 63 9.96 13.60 8.96
N LEU A 64 11.00 12.80 9.21
CA LEU A 64 12.22 13.28 9.89
C LEU A 64 12.95 14.38 9.10
N LEU A 65 13.01 14.26 7.78
CA LEU A 65 13.60 15.30 6.93
C LEU A 65 12.78 16.60 6.98
N ALA A 66 11.45 16.50 6.98
CA ALA A 66 10.58 17.66 7.10
C ALA A 66 10.77 18.37 8.45
N ILE A 67 10.79 17.61 9.56
CA ILE A 67 11.00 18.15 10.91
C ILE A 67 12.34 18.91 10.97
N GLY A 68 13.44 18.31 10.51
CA GLY A 68 14.75 18.98 10.54
C GLY A 68 14.80 20.23 9.66
N TRP A 69 14.02 20.29 8.57
CA TRP A 69 13.90 21.48 7.75
C TRP A 69 13.12 22.59 8.45
N PHE A 70 11.99 22.25 9.08
CA PHE A 70 11.18 23.20 9.85
C PHE A 70 11.96 23.77 11.05
N GLU A 71 12.63 22.92 11.85
CA GLU A 71 13.44 23.39 12.99
C GLU A 71 14.54 24.36 12.54
N LYS A 72 15.18 24.10 11.40
CA LYS A 72 16.18 25.01 10.86
C LYS A 72 15.57 26.34 10.43
N GLN A 73 14.44 26.29 9.73
CA GLN A 73 13.74 27.50 9.30
C GLN A 73 13.34 28.36 10.50
N GLU A 74 12.71 27.74 11.52
CA GLU A 74 12.28 28.43 12.73
C GLU A 74 13.46 29.01 13.51
N TYR A 75 14.59 28.30 13.60
CA TYR A 75 15.80 28.83 14.20
C TYR A 75 16.35 30.05 13.43
N ASP A 76 16.39 29.97 12.09
CA ASP A 76 16.88 31.08 11.26
C ASP A 76 15.98 32.33 11.44
N GLU A 77 14.66 32.16 11.56
CA GLU A 77 13.69 33.23 11.87
C GLU A 77 13.89 33.79 13.29
N TRP A 78 14.03 32.93 14.31
CA TRP A 78 14.31 33.34 15.69
C TRP A 78 15.62 34.13 15.80
N LYS A 79 16.63 33.76 15.01
CA LYS A 79 17.96 34.38 14.97
C LYS A 79 17.93 35.83 14.47
N GLU A 80 16.92 36.22 13.69
CA GLU A 80 16.72 37.61 13.28
C GLU A 80 16.45 38.53 14.49
N GLY A 81 15.74 38.02 15.50
CA GLY A 81 15.50 38.70 16.77
C GLY A 81 16.61 38.49 17.81
N HIS A 82 17.42 37.45 17.64
CA HIS A 82 18.47 37.04 18.59
C HIS A 82 19.83 36.94 17.90
N PRO A 83 20.42 38.06 17.46
CA PRO A 83 21.62 38.08 16.61
C PRO A 83 22.86 37.48 17.27
N ASP A 84 22.96 37.48 18.60
CA ASP A 84 24.04 36.83 19.36
C ASP A 84 23.64 35.46 19.94
N GLY A 85 22.36 35.10 19.87
CA GLY A 85 21.84 33.88 20.48
C GLY A 85 22.35 32.58 19.84
N ASN A 86 22.38 31.48 20.56
CA ASN A 86 22.83 30.20 20.00
C ASN A 86 21.69 29.18 19.90
N PHE A 87 21.97 28.06 19.23
CA PHE A 87 20.97 27.01 19.03
C PHE A 87 20.50 26.37 20.35
N GLU A 88 21.32 26.38 21.39
CA GLU A 88 20.98 25.83 22.70
C GLU A 88 20.00 26.74 23.45
N GLU A 89 20.16 28.05 23.34
CA GLU A 89 19.22 29.05 23.86
C GLU A 89 17.86 28.94 23.16
N TYR A 90 17.84 28.89 21.83
CA TYR A 90 16.61 28.64 21.06
C TYR A 90 15.90 27.36 21.52
N LYS A 91 16.64 26.26 21.66
CA LYS A 91 16.06 25.00 22.12
C LYS A 91 15.46 25.09 23.51
N ASN A 92 16.10 25.79 24.44
CA ASN A 92 15.58 25.94 25.79
C ASN A 92 14.28 26.73 25.79
N GLU A 93 14.20 27.81 25.01
CA GLU A 93 12.96 28.60 24.84
C GLU A 93 11.83 27.76 24.23
N VAL A 94 12.14 26.97 23.20
CA VAL A 94 11.15 26.08 22.57
C VAL A 94 10.67 25.00 23.54
N VAL A 95 11.58 24.39 24.31
CA VAL A 95 11.21 23.36 25.29
C VAL A 95 10.30 23.91 26.39
N ASP A 96 10.62 25.11 26.91
CA ASP A 96 9.81 25.79 27.92
C ASP A 96 8.40 26.11 27.37
N ALA A 97 8.32 26.66 26.15
CA ALA A 97 7.05 26.91 25.48
C ALA A 97 6.28 25.61 25.17
N THR A 98 6.98 24.51 24.89
CA THR A 98 6.33 23.23 24.55
C THR A 98 5.72 22.56 25.78
N SER A 99 6.31 22.68 26.97
CA SER A 99 5.72 22.06 28.17
C SER A 99 4.34 22.61 28.50
N ASP A 100 4.09 23.88 28.21
CA ASP A 100 2.80 24.53 28.47
C ASP A 100 1.71 24.05 27.51
N VAL A 101 2.09 23.69 26.28
CA VAL A 101 1.15 23.34 25.20
C VAL A 101 1.04 21.81 25.01
N ALA A 102 1.97 21.04 25.58
CA ALA A 102 2.02 19.59 25.43
C ALA A 102 0.76 18.90 25.96
N GLU A 103 0.26 19.30 27.14
CA GLU A 103 -0.93 18.70 27.73
C GLU A 103 -2.20 19.01 26.93
N GLU A 104 -2.30 20.23 26.37
CA GLU A 104 -3.40 20.67 25.51
C GLU A 104 -3.42 19.90 24.19
N ILE A 105 -2.27 19.81 23.51
CA ILE A 105 -2.16 19.06 22.24
C ILE A 105 -2.52 17.59 22.45
N VAL A 106 -2.00 16.96 23.51
CA VAL A 106 -2.32 15.55 23.79
C VAL A 106 -3.80 15.39 24.11
N GLY A 107 -4.40 16.33 24.83
CA GLY A 107 -5.84 16.36 25.11
C GLY A 107 -6.67 16.38 23.83
N ASP A 108 -6.39 17.35 22.94
CA ASP A 108 -7.11 17.54 21.68
C ASP A 108 -6.95 16.33 20.74
N TYR A 109 -5.71 15.86 20.55
CA TYR A 109 -5.46 14.70 19.70
C TYR A 109 -6.09 13.42 20.25
N CYS A 110 -6.09 13.23 21.57
CA CYS A 110 -6.73 12.07 22.17
C CYS A 110 -8.26 12.14 22.11
N GLN A 111 -8.85 13.33 22.15
CA GLN A 111 -10.27 13.51 21.92
C GLN A 111 -10.68 13.07 20.51
N ASP A 112 -9.87 13.41 19.50
CA ASP A 112 -10.12 13.03 18.10
C ASP A 112 -9.88 11.54 17.83
N LEU A 113 -8.91 10.91 18.51
CA LEU A 113 -8.53 9.50 18.29
C LEU A 113 -9.37 8.49 19.10
N GLY A 114 -10.12 8.95 20.10
CA GLY A 114 -10.98 8.12 20.94
C GLY A 114 -10.22 6.95 21.59
N ALA A 115 -10.75 5.73 21.49
CA ALA A 115 -10.19 4.53 22.11
C ALA A 115 -8.76 4.16 21.65
N THR A 116 -8.27 4.76 20.56
CA THR A 116 -6.91 4.55 20.06
C THR A 116 -5.85 5.31 20.88
N CYS A 117 -6.25 6.33 21.63
CA CYS A 117 -5.35 7.11 22.50
C CYS A 117 -4.73 6.25 23.61
N ASP A 118 -5.48 5.31 24.19
CA ASP A 118 -4.97 4.43 25.26
C ASP A 118 -3.82 3.53 24.80
N LEU A 119 -3.84 3.09 23.53
CA LEU A 119 -2.76 2.32 22.93
C LEU A 119 -1.51 3.16 22.69
N LEU A 120 -1.68 4.44 22.33
CA LEU A 120 -0.56 5.36 22.16
C LEU A 120 0.08 5.71 23.50
N LYS A 121 -0.71 6.02 24.54
CA LYS A 121 -0.19 6.25 25.90
C LYS A 121 0.65 5.08 26.42
N GLY A 122 0.22 3.85 26.18
CA GLY A 122 0.97 2.65 26.56
C GLY A 122 2.34 2.51 25.87
N SER A 123 2.49 3.03 24.65
CA SER A 123 3.76 2.97 23.90
C SER A 123 4.81 4.00 24.34
N PHE A 124 4.38 5.13 24.90
CA PHE A 124 5.30 6.17 25.42
C PHE A 124 5.80 5.86 26.84
N GLN A 125 5.00 5.20 27.68
CA GLN A 125 5.39 4.87 29.06
C GLN A 125 6.42 3.71 29.17
N GLN A 126 6.67 2.95 28.11
CA GLN A 126 7.58 1.79 28.15
C GLN A 126 9.06 2.14 27.89
N ASN A 127 9.37 3.39 27.54
CA ASN A 127 10.72 3.86 27.20
C ASN A 127 11.34 4.84 28.23
N HIS A 128 10.84 4.83 29.47
CA HIS A 128 11.54 5.40 30.63
C HIS A 128 12.09 4.30 31.52
#